data_AF-A0A1W6CL34-F1
#
_entry.id   AF-A0A1W6CL34-F1
#
_cell.length_a   1.000
_cell.length_b   1.000
_cell.length_c   1.000
_cell.angle_alpha   90.00
_cell.angle_beta   90.00
_cell.angle_gamma   90.00
#
_symmetry.space_group_name_H-M   'P 1'
#
loop_
_entity.id
_entity.type
_entity.pdbx_description
1 polymer ?
#
loop_
_entity_poly.entity_id
_entity_poly.type
_entity_poly.pdbx_seq_one_letter_code
_entity_poly.pdbx_strand_id
1 'polypeptide(L)'
;MNWQDRQGMIADLNLRIELKRLADKAFDRDDGPLMAILEVAINTLDERLADPEAYAREETPRKRPVTLICRNVRIKGKRTSVKLENEFWQALELMAGEAHCTIDDLCDAARRRFEASSLTSAIRVFVLNSNMASQPSQLVPA
;
A
#
# COMPACT_ATOMS: atom_id res chain seq x y z
N MET A 1 4.57 -27.07 17.27
CA MET A 1 3.51 -26.06 17.06
C MET A 1 3.70 -24.93 18.07
N ASN A 2 4.35 -23.86 17.64
CA ASN A 2 4.65 -22.66 18.43
C ASN A 2 3.34 -21.90 18.74
N TRP A 3 3.35 -21.12 19.83
CA TRP A 3 2.21 -20.30 20.25
C TRP A 3 1.84 -19.24 19.19
N GLN A 4 2.84 -18.75 18.43
CA GLN A 4 2.64 -17.81 17.33
C GLN A 4 1.96 -18.45 16.12
N ASP A 5 2.33 -19.68 15.74
CA ASP A 5 1.67 -20.45 14.66
C ASP A 5 0.17 -20.61 14.95
N ARG A 6 -0.18 -20.88 16.22
CA ARG A 6 -1.57 -20.99 16.66
C ARG A 6 -2.32 -19.67 16.55
N GLN A 7 -1.69 -18.53 16.81
CA GLN A 7 -2.34 -17.23 16.67
C GLN A 7 -2.66 -16.90 15.21
N GLY A 8 -1.77 -17.24 14.27
CA GLY A 8 -2.00 -17.05 12.83
C GLY A 8 -3.18 -17.89 12.32
N MET A 9 -3.20 -19.18 12.65
CA MET A 9 -4.29 -20.09 12.28
C MET A 9 -5.64 -19.66 12.89
N ILE A 10 -5.65 -19.24 14.16
CA ILE A 10 -6.87 -18.76 14.83
C ILE A 10 -7.37 -17.46 14.17
N ALA A 11 -6.48 -16.57 13.76
CA ALA A 11 -6.85 -15.33 13.07
C ALA A 11 -7.50 -15.62 11.70
N ASP A 12 -6.88 -16.48 10.89
CA ASP A 12 -7.44 -16.90 9.59
C ASP A 12 -8.79 -17.61 9.75
N LEU A 13 -8.94 -18.48 10.76
CA LEU A 13 -10.20 -19.16 11.05
C LEU A 13 -11.31 -18.17 11.40
N ASN A 14 -11.01 -17.19 12.28
CA ASN A 14 -11.97 -16.15 12.66
C ASN A 14 -12.39 -15.31 11.45
N LEU A 15 -11.42 -14.92 10.62
CA LEU A 15 -11.68 -14.16 9.40
C LEU A 15 -12.55 -14.95 8.42
N ARG A 16 -12.25 -16.24 8.21
CA ARG A 16 -13.01 -17.12 7.33
C ARG A 16 -14.48 -17.25 7.76
N ILE A 17 -14.73 -17.33 9.08
CA ILE A 17 -16.10 -17.33 9.63
C ILE A 17 -16.82 -16.01 9.33
N GLU A 18 -16.14 -14.88 9.50
CA GLU A 18 -16.73 -13.57 9.24
C GLU A 18 -17.02 -13.36 7.75
N LEU A 19 -16.13 -13.79 6.87
CA LEU A 19 -16.35 -13.75 5.42
C LEU A 19 -17.53 -14.61 4.99
N LYS A 20 -17.71 -15.81 5.56
CA LYS A 20 -18.90 -16.63 5.30
C LYS A 20 -20.20 -15.90 5.70
N ARG A 21 -20.23 -15.27 6.87
CA ARG A 21 -21.38 -14.46 7.31
C ARG A 21 -21.65 -13.26 6.39
N LEU A 22 -20.60 -12.67 5.81
CA LEU A 22 -20.75 -11.59 4.84
C LEU A 22 -21.25 -12.11 3.49
N ALA A 23 -20.82 -13.29 3.07
CA ALA A 23 -21.27 -13.93 1.84
C ALA A 23 -22.76 -14.26 1.93
N ASP A 24 -23.23 -14.82 3.05
CA ASP A 24 -24.66 -15.05 3.30
C ASP A 24 -25.48 -13.76 3.17
N LYS A 25 -24.98 -12.65 3.75
CA LYS A 25 -25.62 -11.33 3.64
C LYS A 25 -25.57 -10.72 2.24
N ALA A 26 -24.52 -11.00 1.47
CA ALA A 26 -24.38 -10.52 0.09
C ALA A 26 -25.34 -11.29 -0.84
N PHE A 27 -25.49 -12.59 -0.59
CA PHE A 27 -26.47 -13.44 -1.26
C PHE A 27 -27.90 -12.95 -1.02
N ASP A 28 -28.27 -12.66 0.24
CA ASP A 28 -29.59 -12.10 0.59
C ASP A 28 -29.89 -10.75 -0.10
N ARG A 29 -28.86 -10.06 -0.59
CA ARG A 29 -28.95 -8.76 -1.26
C ARG A 29 -28.80 -8.85 -2.78
N ASP A 30 -28.65 -10.04 -3.34
CA ASP A 30 -28.33 -10.29 -4.75
C ASP A 30 -27.07 -9.53 -5.25
N ASP A 31 -26.09 -9.30 -4.37
CA ASP A 31 -24.84 -8.59 -4.70
C ASP A 31 -23.79 -9.56 -5.25
N GLY A 32 -23.97 -9.94 -6.52
CA GLY A 32 -23.08 -10.87 -7.24
C GLY A 32 -21.60 -10.47 -7.26
N PRO A 33 -21.24 -9.20 -7.53
CA PRO A 33 -19.84 -8.75 -7.48
C PRO A 33 -19.19 -8.90 -6.10
N LEU A 34 -19.89 -8.51 -5.04
CA LEU A 34 -19.38 -8.69 -3.67
C LEU A 34 -19.27 -10.18 -3.31
N MET A 35 -20.24 -10.99 -3.70
CA MET A 35 -20.21 -12.43 -3.49
C MET A 35 -18.99 -13.08 -4.13
N ALA A 36 -18.67 -12.72 -5.39
CA ALA A 36 -17.49 -13.26 -6.08
C ALA A 36 -16.17 -12.89 -5.36
N ILE A 37 -16.05 -11.67 -4.84
CA ILE A 37 -14.88 -11.24 -4.05
C ILE A 37 -14.78 -12.05 -2.75
N LEU A 38 -15.91 -12.22 -2.06
CA LEU A 38 -15.97 -12.96 -0.80
C LEU A 38 -15.65 -14.44 -1.01
N GLU A 39 -16.15 -15.06 -2.08
CA GLU A 39 -15.84 -16.46 -2.43
C GLU A 39 -14.34 -16.67 -2.67
N VAL A 40 -13.70 -15.77 -3.43
CA VAL A 40 -12.25 -15.84 -3.65
C VAL A 40 -11.51 -15.76 -2.32
N ALA A 41 -11.85 -14.78 -1.48
CA ALA A 41 -11.21 -14.61 -0.17
C ALA A 41 -11.41 -15.82 0.76
N ILE A 42 -12.60 -16.42 0.75
CA ILE A 42 -12.91 -17.63 1.51
C ILE A 42 -12.07 -18.81 1.00
N ASN A 43 -12.01 -19.03 -0.32
CA ASN A 43 -11.26 -20.14 -0.90
C ASN A 43 -9.76 -20.02 -0.58
N THR A 44 -9.21 -18.81 -0.64
CA THR A 44 -7.81 -18.56 -0.24
C THR A 44 -7.55 -18.92 1.22
N LEU A 45 -8.50 -18.65 2.13
CA LEU A 45 -8.35 -19.04 3.53
C LEU A 45 -8.59 -20.54 3.76
N ASP A 46 -9.52 -21.16 3.04
CA ASP A 46 -9.75 -22.61 3.12
C ASP A 46 -8.50 -23.38 2.65
N GLU A 47 -7.81 -22.92 1.61
CA GLU A 47 -6.52 -23.46 1.15
C GLU A 47 -5.43 -23.34 2.22
N ARG A 48 -5.32 -22.16 2.88
CA ARG A 48 -4.32 -21.95 3.95
C ARG A 48 -4.63 -22.77 5.20
N LEU A 49 -5.90 -22.86 5.59
CA LEU A 49 -6.35 -23.66 6.74
C LEU A 49 -6.18 -25.17 6.50
N ALA A 50 -6.20 -25.62 5.23
CA ALA A 50 -5.98 -27.02 4.86
C ALA A 50 -4.52 -27.49 5.01
N ASP A 51 -3.55 -26.57 5.09
CA ASP A 51 -2.15 -26.87 5.42
C ASP A 51 -1.74 -26.24 6.76
N PRO A 52 -1.96 -26.92 7.90
CA PRO A 52 -1.56 -26.44 9.22
C PRO A 52 -0.06 -26.21 9.37
N GLU A 53 0.79 -26.86 8.55
CA GLU A 53 2.23 -26.66 8.59
C GLU A 53 2.66 -25.37 7.87
N ALA A 54 1.85 -24.82 6.97
CA ALA A 54 2.10 -23.52 6.35
C ALA A 54 2.22 -22.41 7.40
N TYR A 55 1.41 -22.46 8.47
CA TYR A 55 1.48 -21.54 9.60
C TYR A 55 2.75 -21.68 10.45
N ALA A 56 3.44 -22.82 10.38
CA ALA A 56 4.72 -23.03 11.07
C ALA A 56 5.92 -22.54 10.23
N ARG A 57 5.74 -22.40 8.91
CA ARG A 57 6.77 -21.92 7.96
C ARG A 57 6.67 -20.41 7.71
N GLU A 58 5.47 -19.85 7.82
CA GLU A 58 5.26 -18.40 7.74
C GLU A 58 5.66 -17.73 9.05
N GLU A 59 6.91 -17.27 9.14
CA GLU A 59 7.16 -16.02 9.85
C GLU A 59 6.22 -15.00 9.22
N THR A 60 5.12 -14.65 9.92
CA THR A 60 4.25 -13.54 9.50
C THR A 60 5.15 -12.44 8.99
N PRO A 61 5.01 -11.95 7.73
CA PRO A 61 5.87 -10.88 7.25
C PRO A 61 5.77 -9.81 8.31
N ARG A 62 6.88 -9.54 9.03
CA ARG A 62 6.89 -8.46 10.00
C ARG A 62 6.43 -7.27 9.18
N LYS A 63 5.21 -6.77 9.45
CA LYS A 63 4.77 -5.47 8.98
C LYS A 63 5.82 -4.54 9.54
N ARG A 64 6.91 -4.30 8.81
CA ARG A 64 7.85 -3.25 9.12
C ARG A 64 6.95 -2.03 9.06
N PRO A 65 6.64 -1.38 10.21
CA PRO A 65 5.73 -0.28 10.17
C PRO A 65 6.38 0.76 9.27
N VAL A 66 5.80 0.97 8.10
CA VAL A 66 6.27 2.00 7.17
C VAL A 66 6.00 3.31 7.90
N THR A 67 7.06 3.99 8.30
CA THR A 67 6.99 5.23 9.07
C THR A 67 6.57 6.36 8.13
N LEU A 68 5.26 6.60 8.05
CA LEU A 68 4.71 7.73 7.31
C LEU A 68 4.91 9.02 8.12
N ILE A 69 5.62 9.98 7.53
CA ILE A 69 5.83 11.32 8.10
C ILE A 69 4.78 12.27 7.52
N CYS A 70 4.08 12.98 8.40
CA CYS A 70 3.13 14.02 8.02
C CYS A 70 3.83 15.37 7.92
N ARG A 71 3.74 16.04 6.77
CA ARG A 71 4.24 17.41 6.57
C ARG A 71 3.17 18.28 5.93
N ASN A 72 3.30 19.60 6.09
CA ASN A 72 2.42 20.57 5.42
C ASN A 72 3.13 21.10 4.18
N VAL A 73 2.41 21.10 3.05
CA VAL A 73 2.82 21.71 1.78
C VAL A 73 1.75 22.67 1.31
N ARG A 74 2.06 23.53 0.35
CA ARG A 74 1.07 24.38 -0.34
C ARG A 74 0.75 23.82 -1.71
N ILE A 75 -0.54 23.61 -1.98
CA ILE A 75 -1.05 23.16 -3.27
C ILE A 75 -2.02 24.21 -3.77
N LYS A 76 -1.74 24.83 -4.92
CA LYS A 76 -2.53 25.95 -5.47
C LYS A 76 -2.76 27.05 -4.41
N GLY A 77 -1.72 27.34 -3.62
CA GLY A 77 -1.75 28.31 -2.52
C GLY A 77 -2.41 27.84 -1.21
N LYS A 78 -3.09 26.68 -1.20
CA LYS A 78 -3.77 26.13 -0.01
C LYS A 78 -2.86 25.19 0.77
N ARG A 79 -2.75 25.42 2.09
CA ARG A 79 -2.02 24.52 3.01
C ARG A 79 -2.70 23.15 3.05
N THR A 80 -1.93 22.11 2.77
CA THR A 80 -2.39 20.73 2.67
C THR A 80 -1.44 19.84 3.47
N SER A 81 -1.98 19.05 4.41
CA SER A 81 -1.21 18.05 5.14
C SER A 81 -1.11 16.77 4.33
N VAL A 82 0.11 16.26 4.15
CA VAL A 82 0.40 15.06 3.37
C VAL A 82 1.19 14.08 4.23
N LYS A 83 0.80 12.80 4.20
CA LYS A 83 1.54 11.69 4.83
C LYS A 83 2.24 10.88 3.76
N LEU A 84 3.57 10.76 3.86
CA LEU A 84 4.42 10.02 2.91
C LEU A 84 5.56 9.31 3.66
N GLU A 85 6.11 8.29 3.04
CA GLU A 85 7.32 7.60 3.48
C GLU A 85 8.51 8.57 3.49
N ASN A 86 9.45 8.34 4.40
CA ASN A 86 10.60 9.22 4.58
C ASN A 86 11.46 9.35 3.31
N GLU A 87 11.58 8.27 2.55
CA GLU A 87 12.31 8.17 1.30
C GLU A 87 11.73 9.10 0.23
N PHE A 88 10.40 9.24 0.16
CA PHE A 88 9.77 10.20 -0.75
C PHE A 88 10.03 11.64 -0.32
N TRP A 89 10.06 11.93 0.98
CA TRP A 89 10.42 13.27 1.46
C TRP A 89 11.86 13.64 1.13
N GLN A 90 12.80 12.72 1.35
CA GLN A 90 14.21 12.93 1.02
C GLN A 90 14.42 13.12 -0.49
N ALA A 91 13.74 12.34 -1.32
CA ALA A 91 13.80 12.50 -2.78
C ALA A 91 13.24 13.85 -3.24
N LEU A 92 12.14 14.33 -2.63
CA LEU A 92 11.61 15.67 -2.91
C LEU A 92 12.58 16.78 -2.50
N GLU A 93 13.26 16.64 -1.36
CA GLU A 93 14.29 17.58 -0.90
C GLU A 93 15.46 17.65 -1.90
N LEU A 94 15.94 16.49 -2.37
CA LEU A 94 17.02 16.42 -3.35
C LEU A 94 16.60 17.06 -4.69
N MET A 95 15.45 16.65 -5.23
CA MET A 95 14.91 17.19 -6.49
C MET A 95 14.69 18.72 -6.41
N ALA A 96 14.21 19.21 -5.27
CA ALA A 96 14.00 20.63 -5.05
C ALA A 96 15.34 21.40 -5.07
N GLY A 97 16.38 20.83 -4.46
CA GLY A 97 17.74 21.36 -4.49
C GLY A 97 18.33 21.39 -5.91
N GLU A 98 18.23 20.30 -6.66
CA GLU A 98 18.74 20.19 -8.03
C GLU A 98 18.02 21.12 -9.01
N ALA A 99 16.69 21.25 -8.88
CA ALA A 99 15.87 22.09 -9.73
C ALA A 99 15.77 23.55 -9.27
N HIS A 100 16.44 23.92 -8.17
CA HIS A 100 16.36 25.25 -7.54
C HIS A 100 14.93 25.74 -7.32
N CYS A 101 14.04 24.85 -6.86
CA CYS A 101 12.64 25.16 -6.58
C CYS A 101 12.25 24.67 -5.18
N THR A 102 10.99 24.89 -4.77
CA THR A 102 10.51 24.43 -3.46
C THR A 102 9.81 23.07 -3.55
N ILE A 103 9.71 22.36 -2.42
CA ILE A 103 8.90 21.14 -2.33
C ILE A 103 7.43 21.43 -2.67
N ASP A 104 6.93 22.63 -2.34
CA ASP A 104 5.58 23.07 -2.70
C ASP A 104 5.42 23.10 -4.23
N ASP A 105 6.40 23.66 -4.96
CA ASP A 105 6.39 23.70 -6.43
C ASP A 105 6.36 22.31 -7.06
N LEU A 106 7.15 21.37 -6.52
CA LEU A 106 7.17 19.97 -6.96
C LEU A 106 5.84 19.27 -6.67
N CYS A 107 5.27 19.48 -5.49
CA CYS A 107 3.96 18.92 -5.14
C CYS A 107 2.85 19.47 -6.02
N ASP A 108 2.90 20.76 -6.36
CA ASP A 108 1.97 21.40 -7.28
C ASP A 108 2.15 20.88 -8.73
N ALA A 109 3.40 20.65 -9.16
CA ALA A 109 3.68 20.02 -10.44
C ALA A 109 3.14 18.58 -10.50
N ALA A 110 3.34 17.79 -9.45
CA ALA A 110 2.77 16.45 -9.31
C ALA A 110 1.23 16.50 -9.37
N ARG A 111 0.60 17.42 -8.62
CA ARG A 111 -0.85 17.60 -8.62
C ARG A 111 -1.38 17.91 -10.03
N ARG A 112 -0.72 18.79 -10.79
CA ARG A 112 -1.08 19.14 -12.18
C ARG A 112 -0.84 17.99 -13.16
N ARG A 113 0.23 17.22 -12.98
CA ARG A 113 0.58 16.12 -13.90
C ARG A 113 -0.35 14.93 -13.78
N PHE A 114 -0.88 14.69 -12.57
CA PHE A 114 -1.71 13.54 -12.24
C PHE A 114 -3.05 13.98 -11.61
N GLU A 115 -3.84 14.82 -12.29
CA GLU A 115 -5.06 15.43 -11.71
C GLU A 115 -6.14 14.43 -11.27
N ALA A 116 -6.18 13.24 -11.88
CA ALA A 116 -7.15 12.20 -11.55
C ALA A 116 -6.81 11.39 -10.29
N SER A 117 -5.57 11.46 -9.76
CA SER A 117 -5.16 10.67 -8.59
C SER A 117 -5.30 11.44 -7.27
N SER A 118 -5.11 10.74 -6.15
CA SER A 118 -4.87 11.42 -4.86
C SER A 118 -3.56 12.22 -4.92
N LEU A 119 -3.42 13.24 -4.08
CA LEU A 119 -2.17 14.02 -3.98
C LEU A 119 -0.99 13.13 -3.56
N THR A 120 -1.20 12.24 -2.58
CA THR A 120 -0.16 11.30 -2.12
C THR A 120 0.30 10.38 -3.25
N SER A 121 -0.63 9.79 -4.01
CA SER A 121 -0.28 8.96 -5.17
C SER A 121 0.39 9.76 -6.28
N ALA A 122 -0.08 10.99 -6.55
CA ALA A 122 0.52 11.89 -7.53
C ALA A 122 1.99 12.18 -7.22
N ILE A 123 2.28 12.51 -5.95
CA ILE A 123 3.64 12.80 -5.48
C ILE A 123 4.55 11.57 -5.63
N ARG A 124 4.08 10.38 -5.21
CA ARG A 124 4.89 9.15 -5.33
C ARG A 124 5.25 8.84 -6.78
N VAL A 125 4.28 8.87 -7.70
CA VAL A 125 4.52 8.62 -9.13
C VAL A 125 5.44 9.69 -9.72
N PHE A 126 5.26 10.95 -9.34
CA PHE A 126 6.11 12.06 -9.79
C PHE A 126 7.58 11.86 -9.40
N VAL A 127 7.84 11.47 -8.15
CA VAL A 127 9.20 11.17 -7.66
C VAL A 127 9.79 9.96 -8.39
N LEU A 128 9.02 8.88 -8.58
CA LEU A 128 9.49 7.68 -9.27
C LEU A 128 9.88 7.96 -10.73
N ASN A 129 9.04 8.71 -11.46
CA ASN A 129 9.33 9.07 -12.86
C ASN A 129 10.59 9.93 -13.00
N SER A 130 10.87 10.78 -12.02
CA SER A 130 12.07 11.64 -12.04
C SER A 130 13.34 10.81 -11.81
N ASN A 131 13.30 9.86 -10.87
CA ASN A 131 14.44 8.98 -10.60
C ASN A 131 14.72 8.01 -11.76
N MET A 132 13.69 7.55 -12.48
CA MET A 132 13.86 6.71 -13.67
C MET A 132 14.56 7.45 -14.83
N ALA A 133 14.39 8.78 -14.92
CA ALA A 133 15.07 9.59 -15.93
C ALA A 133 16.56 9.84 -15.60
N SER A 134 16.93 9.75 -14.31
CA SER A 134 18.27 10.06 -13.81
C SER A 134 19.15 8.82 -13.56
N GLN A 135 18.64 7.60 -13.73
CA GLN A 135 19.48 6.40 -13.62
C GLN A 135 20.28 6.18 -14.92
N PRO A 136 21.63 6.30 -14.93
CA PRO A 136 22.41 5.56 -15.91
C PRO A 136 22.19 4.08 -15.63
N SER A 137 21.87 3.32 -16.67
CA SER A 137 21.62 1.88 -16.66
C SER A 137 22.78 1.11 -16.02
N GLN A 138 22.82 1.01 -14.69
CA GLN A 138 23.66 0.04 -14.00
C GLN A 138 22.90 -1.27 -13.95
N LEU A 139 23.00 -2.01 -15.07
CA LEU A 139 22.76 -3.45 -15.08
C LEU A 139 23.68 -4.09 -14.03
N VAL A 140 23.08 -4.70 -13.01
CA VAL A 140 23.77 -5.57 -12.07
C VAL A 140 24.31 -6.78 -12.86
N PRO A 141 25.63 -7.09 -12.84
CA PRO A 141 26.14 -8.31 -13.44
C PRO A 141 25.68 -9.54 -12.64
N ALA A 142 25.45 -10.63 -13.38
CA ALA A 142 24.91 -11.91 -12.94
C ALA A 142 25.69 -12.61 -11.83
#